data_AF-A0A3B9A9H8-F1
#
_entry.id   AF-A0A3B9A9H8-F1
#
_cell.length_a   1.000
_cell.length_b   1.000
_cell.length_c   1.000
_cell.angle_alpha   90.00
_cell.angle_beta   90.00
_cell.angle_gamma   90.00
#
_symmetry.space_group_name_H-M   'P 1'
#
loop_
_entity.id
_entity.type
_entity.pdbx_description
1 polymer ?
#
loop_
_entity_poly.entity_id
_entity_poly.type
_entity_poly.pdbx_seq_one_letter_code
_entity_poly.pdbx_strand_id
1 'polypeptide(L)'
;MKVYLCQKGYRFITDLLQQMLPDDEILECLPDDIAKATDAEVLIPTIIPLSDAELSLPNLKLVQQFGAGLDVVDIKTATASGV
;
A
#
# COMPACT_ATOMS: atom_id res chain seq x y z
N MET A 1 10.12 -8.45 0.68
CA MET A 1 9.33 -7.34 1.27
C MET A 1 7.87 -7.71 1.24
N LYS A 2 7.07 -7.17 2.16
CA LYS A 2 5.61 -7.35 2.16
C LYS A 2 4.89 -6.20 1.48
N VAL A 3 4.34 -6.50 0.30
CA VAL A 3 3.62 -5.55 -0.54
C VAL A 3 2.14 -5.85 -0.45
N TYR A 4 1.36 -4.88 0.02
CA TYR A 4 -0.09 -5.02 0.09
C TYR A 4 -0.74 -4.24 -1.05
N LEU A 5 -1.46 -4.96 -1.91
CA LEU A 5 -2.50 -4.36 -2.75
C LEU A 5 -3.73 -4.15 -1.88
N CYS A 6 -4.10 -2.89 -1.64
CA CYS A 6 -5.19 -2.54 -0.73
C CYS A 6 -6.59 -2.78 -1.32
N GLN A 7 -6.68 -3.67 -2.30
CA GLN A 7 -7.90 -4.06 -2.98
C GLN A 7 -7.83 -5.54 -3.36
N LYS A 8 -8.95 -6.25 -3.23
CA LYS A 8 -9.03 -7.67 -3.59
C LYS A 8 -9.48 -7.88 -5.03
N GLY A 9 -8.98 -8.96 -5.65
CA GLY A 9 -9.49 -9.48 -6.93
C GLY A 9 -8.93 -8.81 -8.19
N TYR A 10 -7.96 -7.90 -8.05
CA TYR A 10 -7.29 -7.23 -9.17
C TYR A 10 -6.12 -8.08 -9.68
N ARG A 11 -6.45 -9.26 -10.25
CA ARG A 11 -5.47 -10.27 -10.67
C ARG A 11 -4.37 -9.74 -11.59
N PHE A 12 -4.73 -8.84 -12.51
CA PHE A 12 -3.74 -8.25 -13.41
C PHE A 12 -2.57 -7.57 -12.66
N ILE A 13 -2.86 -6.83 -11.59
CA ILE A 13 -1.85 -6.13 -10.81
C ILE A 13 -1.05 -7.12 -9.97
N THR A 14 -1.72 -8.05 -9.29
CA THR A 14 -1.02 -9.03 -8.45
C THR A 14 -0.14 -9.99 -9.26
N ASP A 15 -0.61 -10.46 -10.42
CA ASP A 15 0.18 -11.30 -11.33
C ASP A 15 1.40 -10.53 -11.86
N LEU A 16 1.23 -9.26 -12.25
CA LEU A 16 2.33 -8.41 -12.72
C LEU A 16 3.37 -8.17 -11.61
N LEU A 17 2.91 -7.82 -10.40
CA LEU A 17 3.78 -7.60 -9.25
C LEU A 17 4.55 -8.88 -8.91
N GLN A 18 3.89 -10.03 -8.88
CA GLN A 18 4.55 -11.30 -8.57
C GLN A 18 5.60 -11.68 -9.62
N GLN A 19 5.36 -11.36 -10.90
CA GLN A 19 6.33 -11.59 -11.96
C GLN A 19 7.55 -10.66 -11.85
N MET A 20 7.34 -9.40 -11.49
CA MET A 20 8.41 -8.40 -11.39
C MET A 20 9.20 -8.49 -10.08
N LEU A 21 8.54 -8.96 -9.01
CA LEU A 21 9.07 -9.06 -7.65
C LEU A 21 8.95 -10.52 -7.15
N PRO A 22 9.69 -11.46 -7.76
CA PRO A 22 9.49 -12.89 -7.51
C PRO A 22 9.85 -13.33 -6.08
N ASP A 23 10.70 -12.57 -5.39
CA ASP A 23 11.16 -12.87 -4.02
C ASP A 23 10.35 -12.12 -2.94
N ASP A 24 9.39 -11.27 -3.35
CA ASP A 24 8.55 -10.50 -2.44
C ASP A 24 7.20 -11.17 -2.19
N GLU A 25 6.62 -10.91 -1.02
CA GLU A 25 5.30 -11.41 -0.63
C GLU A 25 4.23 -10.40 -1.08
N ILE A 26 3.46 -10.76 -2.09
CA ILE A 26 2.36 -9.93 -2.62
C ILE A 26 1.05 -10.38 -1.97
N LEU A 27 0.45 -9.49 -1.18
CA LEU A 27 -0.76 -9.75 -0.42
C LEU A 27 -1.88 -8.81 -0.86
N GLU A 28 -3.13 -9.25 -0.69
CA GLU A 28 -4.31 -8.42 -0.90
C GLU A 28 -5.00 -8.16 0.44
N CYS A 29 -5.38 -6.92 0.70
CA CYS A 29 -6.28 -6.58 1.81
C CYS A 29 -7.49 -5.79 1.30
N LEU A 30 -8.57 -5.79 2.09
CA LEU A 30 -9.68 -4.88 1.84
C LEU A 30 -9.32 -3.48 2.38
N PRO A 31 -9.95 -2.41 1.86
CA PRO A 31 -9.70 -1.05 2.33
C PRO A 31 -9.81 -0.91 3.86
N ASP A 32 -10.83 -1.52 4.46
CA ASP A 32 -11.09 -1.48 5.91
C ASP A 32 -10.07 -2.28 6.75
N ASP A 33 -9.21 -3.06 6.10
CA ASP A 33 -8.20 -3.91 6.73
C ASP A 33 -6.77 -3.37 6.58
N ILE A 34 -6.55 -2.26 5.85
CA ILE A 34 -5.20 -1.72 5.59
C ILE A 34 -4.47 -1.43 6.91
N ALA A 35 -5.12 -0.72 7.84
CA ALA A 35 -4.53 -0.37 9.15
C ALA A 35 -4.19 -1.60 10.04
N LYS A 36 -4.67 -2.80 9.68
CA LYS A 36 -4.34 -4.05 10.39
C LYS A 36 -3.09 -4.73 9.83
N ALA A 37 -2.61 -4.33 8.66
CA ALA A 37 -1.41 -4.86 8.02
C ALA A 37 -0.14 -4.24 8.63
N THR A 38 0.11 -4.52 9.92
CA THR A 38 1.24 -3.93 10.67
C THR A 38 2.62 -4.37 10.19
N ASP A 39 2.67 -5.44 9.39
CA ASP A 39 3.85 -5.96 8.73
C ASP A 39 4.00 -5.46 7.29
N ALA A 40 3.10 -4.59 6.80
CA ALA A 40 3.22 -3.99 5.48
C ALA A 40 4.45 -3.08 5.41
N GLU A 41 5.26 -3.30 4.37
CA GLU A 41 6.40 -2.44 4.04
C GLU A 41 6.07 -1.53 2.86
N VAL A 42 5.21 -1.99 1.95
CA VAL A 42 4.71 -1.22 0.82
C VAL A 42 3.18 -1.32 0.77
N LEU A 43 2.51 -0.18 0.64
CA LEU A 43 1.08 -0.12 0.35
C LEU A 43 0.84 0.31 -1.09
N ILE A 44 -0.04 -0.40 -1.78
CA ILE A 44 -0.54 -0.08 -3.11
C ILE A 44 -2.04 0.19 -2.99
N PRO A 45 -2.46 1.44 -2.72
CA PRO A 45 -3.86 1.77 -2.50
C PRO A 45 -4.70 1.86 -3.77
N THR A 46 -4.09 1.78 -4.96
CA THR A 46 -4.68 2.14 -6.25
C THR A 46 -5.20 3.58 -6.27
N ILE A 47 -6.40 3.85 -5.76
CA ILE A 47 -7.03 5.17 -5.58
C ILE A 47 -7.65 5.37 -4.20
N ILE A 48 -7.52 4.38 -3.30
CA ILE A 48 -8.11 4.42 -1.96
C ILE A 48 -7.41 5.50 -1.13
N PRO A 49 -8.17 6.39 -0.45
CA PRO A 49 -7.57 7.38 0.43
C PRO A 49 -6.78 6.73 1.56
N LEU A 50 -5.63 7.33 1.89
CA LEU A 50 -4.83 6.93 3.05
C LEU A 50 -4.83 8.05 4.08
N SER A 51 -5.11 7.68 5.32
CA SER A 51 -5.13 8.57 6.47
C SER A 51 -3.96 8.27 7.41
N ASP A 52 -3.92 8.94 8.56
CA ASP A 52 -2.90 8.73 9.59
C ASP A 52 -2.79 7.27 10.04
N ALA A 53 -3.92 6.56 10.15
CA ALA A 53 -3.91 5.17 10.62
C ALA A 53 -3.11 4.24 9.69
N GLU A 54 -3.21 4.44 8.37
CA GLU A 54 -2.48 3.65 7.38
C GLU A 54 -1.04 4.14 7.20
N LEU A 55 -0.82 5.45 7.25
CA LEU A 55 0.51 6.07 7.03
C LEU A 55 1.45 5.93 8.24
N SER A 56 0.90 5.70 9.43
CA SER A 56 1.65 5.49 10.67
C SER A 56 1.93 4.01 10.98
N LEU A 57 1.76 3.11 10.00
CA LEU A 57 2.13 1.70 10.14
C LEU A 57 3.65 1.55 10.39
N PRO A 58 4.05 0.70 11.35
CA PRO A 58 5.40 0.76 11.92
C PRO A 58 6.53 0.35 10.96
N ASN A 59 6.22 -0.44 9.93
CA ASN A 59 7.19 -0.93 8.96
C ASN A 59 7.01 -0.32 7.57
N LEU A 60 6.05 0.61 7.41
CA LEU A 60 5.74 1.21 6.13
C LEU A 60 6.91 2.06 5.63
N LYS A 61 7.36 1.79 4.42
CA LYS A 61 8.50 2.46 3.77
C LYS A 61 8.10 3.17 2.47
N LEU A 62 6.99 2.76 1.86
CA LEU A 62 6.57 3.26 0.56
C LEU A 62 5.06 3.14 0.37
N VAL A 63 4.45 4.20 -0.15
CA VAL A 63 3.11 4.16 -0.75
C VAL A 63 3.26 4.32 -2.26
N GLN A 64 2.84 3.31 -3.03
CA GLN A 64 2.87 3.34 -4.49
C GLN A 64 1.45 3.44 -5.05
N GLN A 65 1.10 4.59 -5.60
CA GLN A 65 -0.18 4.79 -6.30
C GLN A 65 -0.18 4.09 -7.67
N PHE A 66 -1.30 3.42 -7.98
CA PHE A 66 -1.62 2.91 -9.32
C PHE A 66 -2.63 3.85 -9.99
N GLY A 67 -2.22 5.11 -10.13
CA GLY A 67 -3.03 6.21 -10.61
C GLY A 67 -2.17 7.46 -10.80
N ALA A 68 -2.80 8.55 -11.23
CA ALA A 68 -2.16 9.86 -11.29
C ALA A 68 -2.80 10.79 -10.24
N GLY A 69 -1.95 11.52 -9.51
CA GLY A 69 -2.39 12.40 -8.42
C GLY A 69 -2.12 11.82 -7.04
N LEU A 70 -2.05 12.71 -6.05
CA LEU A 70 -1.81 12.39 -4.64
C LEU A 70 -2.81 13.09 -3.72
N ASP A 71 -3.88 13.65 -4.29
CA ASP A 71 -4.87 14.46 -3.57
C ASP A 71 -5.59 13.70 -2.44
N VAL A 72 -5.60 12.36 -2.52
CA VAL A 72 -6.20 11.46 -1.51
C VAL A 72 -5.19 10.90 -0.50
N VAL A 73 -3.93 11.31 -0.56
CA VAL A 73 -2.89 10.90 0.38
C VAL A 73 -2.56 12.11 1.27
N ASP A 74 -2.62 11.93 2.59
CA ASP A 74 -2.13 12.95 3.52
C ASP A 74 -0.60 13.02 3.48
N ILE A 75 -0.08 13.85 2.57
CA ILE A 75 1.36 14.04 2.36
C ILE A 75 2.08 14.54 3.62
N LYS A 76 1.42 15.36 4.43
CA LYS A 76 2.04 15.90 5.65
C LYS A 76 2.30 14.78 6.65
N THR A 77 1.31 13.91 6.82
CA THR A 77 1.42 12.76 7.73
C THR A 77 2.40 11.72 7.18
N ALA A 78 2.34 11.39 5.88
CA ALA A 78 3.32 10.51 5.24
C ALA A 78 4.77 10.98 5.48
N THR A 79 5.02 12.28 5.23
CA THR A 79 6.35 12.89 5.45
C THR A 79 6.79 12.79 6.91
N ALA A 80 5.89 13.03 7.85
CA ALA A 80 6.19 12.94 9.28
C ALA A 80 6.54 11.50 9.71
N SER A 81 5.94 10.51 9.06
CA SER A 81 6.18 9.08 9.27
C SER A 81 7.38 8.53 8.47
N GLY A 82 8.04 9.34 7.65
CA GLY A 82 9.20 8.93 6.85
C GLY A 82 8.86 8.09 5.61
N VAL A 83 7.62 8.22 5.13
CA VAL A 83 7.06 7.51 3.96
C VAL A 83 7.02 8.44 2.75
#